data_AF-A0A397CXC1-F1
#
_entry.id   AF-A0A397CXC1-F1
#
_cell.length_a   1.000
_cell.length_b   1.000
_cell.length_c   1.000
_cell.angle_alpha   90.00
_cell.angle_beta   90.00
_cell.angle_gamma   90.00
#
_symmetry.space_group_name_H-M   'P 1'
#
loop_
_entity.id
_entity.type
_entity.pdbx_description
1 polymer ?
#
loop_
_entity_poly.entity_id
_entity_poly.type
_entity_poly.pdbx_seq_one_letter_code
_entity_poly.pdbx_strand_id
1 'polypeptide(L)'
;MKCDTDECAVCKAGAGAALMNRTPKLCEVISGALTGIEVGSFGRATRPGLTVKMRTGWSDKQPLAHKLVPKVQSLRSGADFMNQSVVLNYAMRTNVNVDALTIHGRSRLQRYSKSADWVYVEECANAREAGDGGRQMALIGGGDVLSYEEFHQHLSSGVLDTCMLARGALIKVHRCVDYGRNDLETLMASDQAVDWIKISEMLLGPVPEGFQFVPKHKANAYA
;
A
#
# COMPACT_ATOMS: atom_id res chain seq x y z
N MET A 1 1.87 -6.24 5.36
CA MET A 1 2.78 -5.46 6.22
C MET A 1 3.06 -4.10 5.58
N LYS A 2 2.98 -3.02 6.36
CA LYS A 2 3.18 -1.64 5.89
C LYS A 2 4.60 -1.15 6.24
N CYS A 3 5.49 -1.12 5.25
CA CYS A 3 6.90 -0.70 5.41
C CYS A 3 7.19 0.63 4.70
N ASP A 4 6.15 1.43 4.45
CA ASP A 4 6.21 2.61 3.57
C ASP A 4 5.65 3.89 4.19
N THR A 5 5.07 3.80 5.40
CA THR A 5 4.55 4.98 6.12
C THR A 5 5.67 6.01 6.29
N ASP A 6 5.38 7.27 5.95
CA ASP A 6 6.29 8.41 6.06
C ASP A 6 6.04 9.28 7.29
N GLU A 7 4.98 8.97 8.05
CA GLU A 7 4.64 9.60 9.32
C GLU A 7 5.84 9.59 10.26
N CYS A 8 6.16 10.78 10.78
CA CYS A 8 7.37 10.99 11.55
C CYS A 8 7.38 10.15 12.84
N ALA A 9 6.23 9.94 13.49
CA ALA A 9 6.12 9.13 14.70
C ALA A 9 6.42 7.64 14.43
N VAL A 10 5.85 7.08 13.37
CA VAL A 10 6.06 5.68 12.97
C VAL A 10 7.53 5.44 12.58
N CYS A 11 8.13 6.35 11.82
CA CYS A 11 9.53 6.25 11.43
C CYS A 11 10.50 6.41 12.62
N LYS A 12 10.20 7.28 13.59
CA LYS A 12 11.00 7.44 14.82
C LYS A 12 11.02 6.16 15.67
N ALA A 13 9.91 5.42 15.68
CA ALA A 13 9.84 4.10 16.31
C ALA A 13 10.57 3.00 15.50
N GLY A 14 11.19 3.32 14.36
CA GLY A 14 11.91 2.36 13.51
C GLY A 14 11.01 1.54 12.57
N ALA A 15 9.74 1.91 12.42
CA ALA A 15 8.76 1.25 11.56
C ALA A 15 8.51 2.06 10.26
N GLY A 16 7.61 1.56 9.40
CA GLY A 16 7.29 2.22 8.13
C GLY A 16 8.51 2.28 7.20
N ALA A 17 8.70 3.39 6.50
CA ALA A 17 9.79 3.56 5.54
C ALA A 17 11.19 3.49 6.17
N ALA A 18 11.31 3.71 7.49
CA ALA A 18 12.59 3.57 8.21
C ALA A 18 13.09 2.12 8.22
N LEU A 19 12.17 1.14 8.17
CA LEU A 19 12.51 -0.28 8.18
C LEU A 19 13.27 -0.70 6.92
N MET A 20 13.05 -0.02 5.79
CA MET A 20 13.75 -0.30 4.53
C MET A 20 15.27 -0.14 4.65
N ASN A 21 15.74 0.81 5.47
CA ASN A 21 17.18 1.02 5.71
C ASN A 21 17.80 -0.03 6.64
N ARG A 22 16.99 -0.89 7.25
CA ARG A 22 17.42 -1.95 8.17
C ARG A 22 17.10 -3.30 7.55
N THR A 23 17.71 -3.62 6.41
CA THR A 23 17.42 -4.83 5.63
C THR A 23 17.37 -6.11 6.48
N PRO A 24 18.31 -6.39 7.40
CA PRO A 24 18.22 -7.58 8.24
C PRO A 24 16.93 -7.61 9.07
N LYS A 25 16.56 -6.48 9.68
CA LYS A 25 15.33 -6.37 10.49
C LYS A 25 14.07 -6.46 9.62
N LEU A 26 14.10 -5.89 8.42
CA LEU A 26 13.00 -6.03 7.46
C LEU A 26 12.77 -7.50 7.12
N CYS A 27 13.83 -8.24 6.79
CA CYS A 27 13.75 -9.66 6.48
C CYS A 27 13.25 -10.47 7.67
N GLU A 28 13.78 -10.19 8.87
CA GLU A 28 13.37 -10.84 10.12
C GLU A 28 11.86 -10.67 10.38
N VAL A 29 11.33 -9.45 10.24
CA VAL A 29 9.91 -9.19 10.50
C VAL A 29 9.02 -9.87 9.46
N ILE A 30 9.41 -9.88 8.18
CA ILE A 30 8.64 -10.56 7.14
C ILE A 30 8.67 -12.08 7.36
N SER A 31 9.84 -12.68 7.61
CA SER A 31 9.95 -14.11 7.87
C SER A 31 9.22 -14.55 9.14
N GLY A 32 9.24 -13.73 10.20
CA GLY A 32 8.42 -13.95 11.39
C GLY A 32 6.92 -13.94 11.08
N ALA A 33 6.46 -12.98 10.26
CA ALA A 33 5.07 -12.92 9.82
C ALA A 33 4.66 -14.14 8.96
N LEU A 34 5.52 -14.57 8.03
CA LEU A 34 5.30 -15.78 7.23
C LEU A 34 5.20 -17.02 8.11
N THR A 35 6.06 -17.13 9.13
CA THR A 35 6.05 -18.24 10.09
C THR A 35 4.75 -18.25 10.90
N GLY A 36 4.30 -17.09 11.38
CA GLY A 36 3.02 -16.97 12.08
C GLY A 36 1.82 -17.37 11.21
N ILE A 37 1.85 -17.02 9.91
CA ILE A 37 0.82 -17.45 8.95
C ILE A 37 0.86 -18.96 8.75
N GLU A 38 2.03 -19.57 8.59
CA GLU A 38 2.15 -21.02 8.40
C GLU A 38 1.58 -21.77 9.61
N VAL A 39 2.04 -21.45 10.81
CA VAL A 39 1.60 -22.09 12.05
C VAL A 39 0.11 -21.83 12.30
N GLY A 40 -0.35 -20.58 12.12
CA GLY A 40 -1.74 -20.20 12.32
C GLY A 40 -2.71 -20.78 11.29
N SER A 41 -2.21 -21.32 10.18
CA SER A 41 -3.01 -21.94 9.13
C SER A 41 -3.05 -23.47 9.21
N PHE A 42 -2.43 -24.07 10.23
CA PHE A 42 -2.45 -25.52 10.38
C PHE A 42 -3.88 -26.07 10.48
N GLY A 43 -4.15 -27.13 9.72
CA GLY A 43 -5.48 -27.74 9.65
C GLY A 43 -6.55 -26.90 8.94
N ARG A 44 -6.20 -25.73 8.37
CA ARG A 44 -7.13 -24.93 7.57
C ARG A 44 -7.02 -25.27 6.09
N ALA A 45 -8.15 -25.22 5.38
CA ALA A 45 -8.20 -25.43 3.93
C ALA A 45 -7.46 -24.34 3.14
N THR A 46 -7.38 -23.12 3.70
CA THR A 46 -6.73 -21.96 3.07
C THR A 46 -5.88 -21.20 4.08
N ARG A 47 -4.75 -20.67 3.63
CA ARG A 47 -3.94 -19.70 4.40
C ARG A 47 -4.26 -18.26 3.97
N PRO A 48 -4.18 -17.27 4.87
CA PRO A 48 -4.14 -15.88 4.45
C PRO A 48 -2.86 -15.60 3.65
N GLY A 49 -2.96 -14.67 2.70
CA GLY A 49 -1.81 -14.19 1.95
C GLY A 49 -1.02 -13.11 2.71
N LEU A 50 0.30 -13.05 2.49
CA LEU A 50 1.12 -11.95 2.99
C LEU A 50 1.49 -11.00 1.86
N THR A 51 1.11 -9.73 1.99
CA THR A 51 1.56 -8.67 1.09
C THR A 51 2.49 -7.69 1.81
N VAL A 52 3.45 -7.12 1.08
CA VAL A 52 4.36 -6.09 1.60
C VAL A 52 4.15 -4.82 0.80
N LYS A 53 4.17 -3.66 1.46
CA LYS A 53 4.16 -2.36 0.80
C LYS A 53 5.40 -1.57 1.15
N MET A 54 6.11 -1.08 0.14
CA MET A 54 7.33 -0.29 0.26
C MET A 54 7.22 1.02 -0.53
N ARG A 55 8.14 1.95 -0.23
CA ARG A 55 8.44 3.13 -1.06
C ARG A 55 9.61 2.81 -1.99
N THR A 56 10.04 3.75 -2.84
CA THR A 56 11.30 3.59 -3.62
C THR A 56 12.54 3.53 -2.72
N GLY A 57 12.48 4.16 -1.54
CA GLY A 57 13.53 4.19 -0.55
C GLY A 57 13.32 5.32 0.46
N TRP A 58 14.35 5.60 1.27
CA TRP A 58 14.32 6.72 2.20
C TRP A 58 14.43 8.08 1.49
N SER A 59 15.28 8.15 0.46
CA SER A 59 15.60 9.38 -0.28
C SER A 59 15.69 9.09 -1.78
N ASP A 60 15.33 10.07 -2.60
CA ASP A 60 15.45 10.00 -4.08
C ASP A 60 16.91 9.82 -4.52
N LYS A 61 17.87 10.27 -3.70
CA LYS A 61 19.31 10.19 -4.02
C LYS A 61 19.86 8.77 -3.99
N GLN A 62 19.25 7.89 -3.20
CA GLN A 62 19.71 6.52 -2.98
C GLN A 62 18.48 5.62 -2.88
N PRO A 63 17.82 5.36 -4.01
CA PRO A 63 16.67 4.47 -4.01
C PRO A 63 17.14 3.03 -3.74
N LEU A 64 16.34 2.28 -2.99
CA LEU A 64 16.75 0.99 -2.40
C LEU A 64 15.81 -0.16 -2.78
N ALA A 65 14.59 0.14 -3.22
CA ALA A 65 13.54 -0.86 -3.44
C ALA A 65 13.98 -1.97 -4.41
N HIS A 66 14.61 -1.64 -5.54
CA HIS A 66 15.15 -2.62 -6.50
C HIS A 66 16.07 -3.68 -5.85
N LYS A 67 16.89 -3.29 -4.86
CA LYS A 67 17.78 -4.21 -4.12
C LYS A 67 17.05 -5.05 -3.06
N LEU A 68 15.86 -4.62 -2.65
CA LEU A 68 15.05 -5.30 -1.64
C LEU A 68 14.05 -6.28 -2.27
N VAL A 69 13.59 -6.02 -3.50
CA VAL A 69 12.64 -6.89 -4.22
C VAL A 69 13.06 -8.37 -4.24
N PRO A 70 14.27 -8.75 -4.73
CA PRO A 70 14.67 -10.15 -4.77
C PRO A 70 14.83 -10.74 -3.36
N LYS A 71 15.30 -9.93 -2.39
CA LYS A 71 15.41 -10.36 -0.99
C LYS A 71 14.05 -10.68 -0.39
N VAL A 72 13.05 -9.82 -0.59
CA VAL A 72 11.68 -10.03 -0.11
C VAL A 72 11.04 -11.24 -0.77
N GLN A 73 11.27 -11.41 -2.08
CA GLN A 73 10.79 -12.56 -2.86
C GLN A 73 11.35 -13.89 -2.34
N SER A 74 12.62 -13.92 -1.92
CA SER A 74 13.28 -15.13 -1.43
C SER A 74 12.90 -15.50 0.00
N LEU A 75 12.24 -14.61 0.75
CA LEU A 75 11.88 -14.90 2.15
C LEU A 75 10.86 -16.04 2.23
N ARG A 76 11.05 -16.86 3.24
CA ARG A 76 10.17 -17.97 3.63
C ARG A 76 9.90 -17.91 5.12
N SER A 77 8.89 -18.65 5.54
CA SER A 77 8.72 -19.08 6.94
C SER A 77 9.93 -19.91 7.40
N GLY A 78 10.25 -19.85 8.69
CA GLY A 78 11.47 -20.45 9.23
C GLY A 78 11.37 -20.79 10.71
N ALA A 79 12.12 -21.81 11.14
CA ALA A 79 12.02 -22.36 12.50
C ALA A 79 12.61 -21.45 13.57
N ASP A 80 13.46 -20.52 13.15
CA ASP A 80 14.16 -19.55 13.99
C ASP A 80 13.22 -18.66 14.82
N PHE A 81 11.94 -18.56 14.42
CA PHE A 81 10.92 -17.75 15.10
C PHE A 81 10.00 -18.56 16.02
N MET A 82 10.27 -19.85 16.22
CA MET A 82 9.41 -20.74 17.01
C MET A 82 10.11 -21.23 18.28
N ASN A 83 9.34 -21.54 19.32
CA ASN A 83 9.85 -22.24 20.48
C ASN A 83 10.20 -23.70 20.10
N GLN A 84 11.26 -24.25 20.69
CA GLN A 84 11.71 -25.64 20.47
C GLN A 84 10.58 -26.67 20.59
N SER A 85 9.65 -26.45 21.52
CA SER A 85 8.50 -27.33 21.76
C SER A 85 7.52 -27.36 20.58
N VAL A 86 7.38 -26.24 19.85
CA VAL A 86 6.57 -26.16 18.63
C VAL A 86 7.32 -26.84 17.49
N VAL A 87 8.62 -26.60 17.35
CA VAL A 87 9.46 -27.22 16.30
C VAL A 87 9.41 -28.75 16.37
N LEU A 88 9.44 -29.33 17.57
CA LEU A 88 9.41 -30.79 17.75
C LEU A 88 8.05 -31.43 17.41
N ASN A 89 6.95 -30.70 17.61
CA ASN A 89 5.59 -31.20 17.40
C ASN A 89 4.97 -30.76 16.07
N TYR A 90 5.62 -29.84 15.36
CA TYR A 90 5.15 -29.24 14.11
C TYR A 90 6.20 -29.40 13.03
N ALA A 91 5.97 -30.34 12.10
CA ALA A 91 6.79 -30.48 10.91
C ALA A 91 6.54 -29.28 9.97
N MET A 92 7.34 -28.23 10.15
CA MET A 92 7.25 -27.04 9.31
C MET A 92 7.64 -27.37 7.87
N ARG A 93 6.87 -26.86 6.93
CA ARG A 93 7.07 -27.08 5.49
C ARG A 93 7.93 -25.99 4.87
N THR A 94 8.12 -24.87 5.56
CA THR A 94 8.92 -23.70 5.14
C THR A 94 8.61 -23.22 3.73
N ASN A 95 7.33 -23.36 3.32
CA ASN A 95 6.87 -23.14 1.96
C ASN A 95 5.93 -21.93 1.82
N VAL A 96 5.79 -21.13 2.88
CA VAL A 96 5.00 -19.90 2.85
C VAL A 96 5.90 -18.73 2.46
N ASN A 97 5.52 -18.01 1.41
CA ASN A 97 6.24 -16.89 0.81
C ASN A 97 5.37 -15.63 0.77
N VAL A 98 5.98 -14.49 0.39
CA VAL A 98 5.26 -13.24 0.14
C VAL A 98 4.47 -13.39 -1.16
N ASP A 99 3.16 -13.11 -1.11
CA ASP A 99 2.25 -13.29 -2.24
C ASP A 99 2.27 -12.08 -3.19
N ALA A 100 2.38 -10.87 -2.66
CA ALA A 100 2.48 -9.65 -3.46
C ALA A 100 3.33 -8.56 -2.79
N LEU A 101 3.99 -7.75 -3.63
CA LEU A 101 4.77 -6.60 -3.21
C LEU A 101 4.29 -5.35 -3.93
N THR A 102 3.93 -4.33 -3.17
CA THR A 102 3.52 -3.02 -3.70
C THR A 102 4.64 -2.00 -3.53
N ILE A 103 5.02 -1.30 -4.61
CA ILE A 103 6.00 -0.21 -4.60
C ILE A 103 5.28 1.11 -4.86
N HIS A 104 5.35 2.04 -3.90
CA HIS A 104 4.98 3.42 -4.15
C HIS A 104 6.16 4.12 -4.84
N GLY A 105 5.95 4.71 -6.01
CA GLY A 105 6.93 5.46 -6.81
C GLY A 105 7.46 6.76 -6.18
N ARG A 106 7.37 6.93 -4.86
CA ARG A 106 7.96 8.07 -4.16
C ARG A 106 8.88 7.57 -3.07
N SER A 107 9.96 8.30 -2.81
CA SER A 107 10.74 8.06 -1.60
C SER A 107 9.98 8.54 -0.36
N ARG A 108 10.50 8.24 0.82
CA ARG A 108 10.01 8.88 2.05
C ARG A 108 10.18 10.40 1.93
N LEU A 109 11.41 10.90 1.77
CA LEU A 109 11.71 12.33 1.91
C LEU A 109 10.96 13.21 0.89
N GLN A 110 10.62 12.67 -0.28
CA GLN A 110 9.79 13.33 -1.28
C GLN A 110 8.36 13.65 -0.80
N ARG A 111 7.84 12.92 0.19
CA ARG A 111 6.44 13.03 0.66
C ARG A 111 5.45 13.09 -0.50
N TYR A 112 4.85 14.24 -0.76
CA TYR A 112 3.91 14.52 -1.85
C TYR A 112 4.38 15.63 -2.80
N SER A 113 5.58 16.18 -2.63
CA SER A 113 6.01 17.39 -3.35
C SER A 113 6.47 17.18 -4.79
N LYS A 114 6.62 15.93 -5.23
CA LYS A 114 6.96 15.56 -6.61
C LYS A 114 6.11 14.38 -7.07
N SER A 115 5.94 14.20 -8.37
CA SER A 115 5.22 13.07 -8.97
C SER A 115 5.88 11.73 -8.68
N ALA A 116 5.08 10.65 -8.68
CA ALA A 116 5.57 9.29 -8.59
C ALA A 116 6.46 8.92 -9.79
N ASP A 117 7.62 8.33 -9.51
CA ASP A 117 8.57 7.80 -10.46
C ASP A 117 8.18 6.38 -10.88
N TRP A 118 7.39 6.30 -11.95
CA TRP A 118 6.92 5.03 -12.50
C TRP A 118 7.99 4.26 -13.27
N VAL A 119 9.00 4.95 -13.81
CA VAL A 119 10.15 4.31 -14.46
C VAL A 119 10.90 3.47 -13.43
N TYR A 120 11.13 4.03 -12.25
CA TYR A 120 11.78 3.30 -11.16
C TYR A 120 10.90 2.19 -10.55
N VAL A 121 9.56 2.34 -10.58
CA VAL A 121 8.64 1.27 -10.19
C VAL A 121 8.78 0.06 -11.11
N GLU A 122 8.88 0.29 -12.43
CA GLU A 122 9.14 -0.78 -13.40
C GLU A 122 10.53 -1.40 -13.21
N GLU A 123 11.57 -0.60 -12.95
CA GLU A 123 12.91 -1.10 -12.60
C GLU A 123 12.84 -2.06 -11.40
N CYS A 124 12.09 -1.69 -10.35
CA CYS A 124 11.89 -2.55 -9.19
C CYS A 124 11.17 -3.85 -9.55
N ALA A 125 10.17 -3.80 -10.42
CA ALA A 125 9.42 -4.99 -10.83
C ALA A 125 10.26 -5.94 -11.71
N ASN A 126 11.19 -5.39 -12.50
CA ASN A 126 12.17 -6.14 -13.29
C ASN A 126 13.30 -6.74 -12.44
N ALA A 127 13.54 -6.24 -11.23
CA ALA A 127 14.50 -6.82 -10.29
C ALA A 127 14.01 -8.12 -9.62
N ARG A 128 12.81 -8.59 -9.94
CA ARG A 128 12.32 -9.91 -9.51
C ARG A 128 13.16 -11.03 -10.12
N GLU A 129 13.44 -12.04 -9.32
CA GLU A 129 13.99 -13.30 -9.82
C GLU A 129 12.87 -14.19 -10.36
N ALA A 130 13.24 -15.28 -11.05
CA ALA A 130 12.28 -16.28 -11.49
C ALA A 130 11.50 -16.86 -10.30
N GLY A 131 10.20 -17.11 -10.50
CA GLY A 131 9.35 -17.71 -9.48
C GLY A 131 9.77 -19.14 -9.13
N ASP A 132 9.70 -19.49 -7.86
CA ASP A 132 9.87 -20.86 -7.38
C ASP A 132 8.62 -21.69 -7.72
N GLY A 133 8.81 -22.88 -8.28
CA GLY A 133 7.70 -23.76 -8.69
C GLY A 133 6.73 -23.15 -9.70
N GLY A 134 7.17 -22.16 -10.50
CA GLY A 134 6.34 -21.49 -11.51
C GLY A 134 5.41 -20.38 -10.98
N ARG A 135 5.44 -20.06 -9.69
CA ARG A 135 4.65 -18.96 -9.10
C ARG A 135 5.52 -17.73 -8.90
N GLN A 136 5.31 -16.69 -9.70
CA GLN A 136 5.98 -15.40 -9.53
C GLN A 136 5.26 -14.53 -8.50
N MET A 137 6.02 -13.82 -7.66
CA MET A 137 5.46 -12.84 -6.71
C MET A 137 4.82 -11.69 -7.50
N ALA A 138 3.56 -11.36 -7.17
CA ALA A 138 2.84 -10.27 -7.85
C ALA A 138 3.43 -8.91 -7.47
N LEU A 139 3.65 -8.03 -8.45
CA LEU A 139 4.15 -6.68 -8.28
C LEU A 139 3.07 -5.66 -8.61
N ILE A 140 2.85 -4.77 -7.65
CA ILE A 140 1.81 -3.75 -7.72
C ILE A 140 2.48 -2.38 -7.70
N GLY A 141 2.31 -1.61 -8.77
CA GLY A 141 2.76 -0.22 -8.80
C GLY A 141 1.84 0.70 -8.01
N GLY A 142 2.31 1.85 -7.54
CA GLY A 142 1.44 2.81 -6.87
C GLY A 142 2.01 4.22 -6.83
N GLY A 143 1.09 5.18 -6.80
CA GLY A 143 1.41 6.61 -6.72
C GLY A 143 0.80 7.38 -7.89
N ASP A 144 -0.02 8.38 -7.60
CA ASP A 144 -0.54 9.33 -8.60
C ASP A 144 -1.31 8.73 -9.78
N VAL A 145 -1.97 7.58 -9.60
CA VAL A 145 -2.99 7.12 -10.55
C VAL A 145 -4.28 7.89 -10.26
N LEU A 146 -4.64 8.83 -11.12
CA LEU A 146 -5.78 9.75 -10.98
C LEU A 146 -6.89 9.49 -12.01
N SER A 147 -6.57 8.83 -13.12
CA SER A 147 -7.54 8.47 -14.15
C SER A 147 -7.50 6.98 -14.54
N TYR A 148 -8.49 6.55 -15.32
CA TYR A 148 -8.54 5.17 -15.85
C TYR A 148 -7.49 4.99 -16.95
N GLU A 149 -7.26 6.04 -17.73
CA GLU A 149 -6.26 6.11 -18.78
C GLU A 149 -4.85 5.95 -18.20
N GLU A 150 -4.53 6.66 -17.10
CA GLU A 150 -3.26 6.51 -16.39
C GLU A 150 -3.10 5.10 -15.81
N PHE A 151 -4.18 4.51 -15.27
CA PHE A 151 -4.15 3.12 -14.79
C PHE A 151 -3.73 2.16 -15.91
N HIS A 152 -4.33 2.26 -17.10
CA HIS A 152 -3.97 1.41 -18.23
C HIS A 152 -2.58 1.75 -18.80
N GLN A 153 -2.20 3.02 -18.82
CA GLN A 153 -0.89 3.44 -19.26
C GLN A 153 0.21 2.81 -18.41
N HIS A 154 0.06 2.80 -17.07
CA HIS A 154 1.03 2.19 -16.17
C HIS A 154 1.09 0.65 -16.27
N LEU A 155 0.08 0.00 -16.83
CA LEU A 155 0.07 -1.45 -17.07
C LEU A 155 0.49 -1.81 -18.50
N SER A 156 0.69 -0.84 -19.38
CA SER A 156 0.96 -1.07 -20.80
C SER A 156 2.26 -1.84 -21.07
N SER A 157 3.26 -1.73 -20.19
CA SER A 157 4.52 -2.47 -20.28
C SER A 157 4.35 -3.96 -19.97
N GLY A 158 3.28 -4.37 -19.30
CA GLY A 158 3.02 -5.75 -18.88
C GLY A 158 3.92 -6.27 -17.76
N VAL A 159 4.84 -5.44 -17.24
CA VAL A 159 5.75 -5.82 -16.16
C VAL A 159 5.02 -5.86 -14.81
N LEU A 160 4.08 -4.94 -14.58
CA LEU A 160 3.28 -4.86 -13.36
C LEU A 160 2.01 -5.71 -13.48
N ASP A 161 1.64 -6.40 -12.40
CA ASP A 161 0.43 -7.20 -12.34
C ASP A 161 -0.82 -6.31 -12.20
N THR A 162 -0.72 -5.20 -11.45
CA THR A 162 -1.78 -4.19 -11.32
C THR A 162 -1.23 -2.89 -10.69
N CYS A 163 -2.10 -1.88 -10.52
CA CYS A 163 -1.80 -0.64 -9.82
C CYS A 163 -2.67 -0.47 -8.56
N MET A 164 -2.07 0.04 -7.49
CA MET A 164 -2.77 0.43 -6.28
C MET A 164 -3.29 1.86 -6.40
N LEU A 165 -4.62 2.00 -6.35
CA LEU A 165 -5.29 3.30 -6.25
C LEU A 165 -5.36 3.76 -4.78
N ALA A 166 -5.19 5.05 -4.56
CA ALA A 166 -5.30 5.65 -3.22
C ALA A 166 -6.04 6.99 -3.29
N ARG A 167 -5.33 8.11 -3.24
CA ARG A 167 -5.93 9.44 -3.33
C ARG A 167 -6.75 9.62 -4.60
N GLY A 168 -6.33 9.08 -5.74
CA GLY A 168 -7.11 9.13 -6.98
C GLY A 168 -8.52 8.54 -6.84
N ALA A 169 -8.70 7.47 -6.05
CA ALA A 169 -10.03 6.92 -5.80
C ALA A 169 -10.91 7.81 -4.90
N LEU A 170 -10.29 8.65 -4.04
CA LEU A 170 -10.99 9.61 -3.18
C LEU A 170 -11.24 10.95 -3.91
N ILE A 171 -10.27 11.40 -4.69
CA ILE A 171 -10.31 12.63 -5.48
C ILE A 171 -11.23 12.46 -6.67
N LYS A 172 -11.34 11.26 -7.27
CA LYS A 172 -12.28 11.01 -8.37
C LYS A 172 -13.72 10.80 -7.89
N VAL A 173 -13.98 10.84 -6.57
CA VAL A 173 -15.31 11.23 -6.12
C VAL A 173 -15.52 12.71 -6.50
N HIS A 174 -14.52 13.59 -6.40
CA HIS A 174 -14.63 15.05 -6.53
C HIS A 174 -14.21 15.70 -7.86
N ARG A 175 -13.30 15.12 -8.65
CA ARG A 175 -12.57 15.88 -9.70
C ARG A 175 -12.76 15.39 -11.13
N CYS A 176 -13.62 14.42 -11.38
CA CYS A 176 -13.87 14.00 -12.75
C CYS A 176 -15.27 13.49 -12.94
N VAL A 177 -16.22 14.30 -12.49
CA VAL A 177 -17.56 14.34 -13.04
C VAL A 177 -18.19 15.64 -12.56
N ASP A 178 -18.47 16.58 -13.46
CA ASP A 178 -19.48 17.62 -13.18
C ASP A 178 -20.85 16.97 -12.82
N TYR A 179 -20.99 15.66 -13.05
CA TYR A 179 -22.14 14.81 -12.75
C TYR A 179 -21.73 13.39 -12.32
N GLY A 180 -21.83 13.05 -11.04
CA GLY A 180 -21.72 11.67 -10.57
C GLY A 180 -22.70 10.74 -11.30
N ARG A 181 -22.63 9.42 -11.08
CA ARG A 181 -23.57 8.48 -11.77
C ARG A 181 -25.03 8.78 -11.42
N ASN A 182 -25.28 9.52 -10.34
CA ASN A 182 -26.54 10.08 -9.90
C ASN A 182 -26.29 11.35 -9.05
N ASP A 183 -27.36 12.07 -8.69
CA ASP A 183 -27.29 13.32 -7.92
C ASP A 183 -26.57 13.19 -6.57
N LEU A 184 -26.70 12.04 -5.89
CA LEU A 184 -26.02 11.81 -4.62
C LEU A 184 -24.51 11.71 -4.83
N GLU A 185 -24.07 11.00 -5.87
CA GLU A 185 -22.65 10.93 -6.21
C GLU A 185 -22.10 12.29 -6.64
N THR A 186 -22.88 13.10 -7.33
CA THR A 186 -22.53 14.50 -7.65
C THR A 186 -22.38 15.33 -6.37
N LEU A 187 -23.27 15.16 -5.38
CA LEU A 187 -23.14 15.86 -4.10
C LEU A 187 -21.90 15.39 -3.33
N MET A 188 -21.59 14.09 -3.32
CA MET A 188 -20.40 13.52 -2.65
C MET A 188 -19.09 13.93 -3.34
N ALA A 189 -19.19 14.47 -4.55
CA ALA A 189 -18.09 15.05 -5.31
C ALA A 189 -17.81 16.52 -4.97
N SER A 190 -18.74 17.20 -4.30
CA SER A 190 -18.67 18.65 -4.20
C SER A 190 -17.52 19.12 -3.31
N ASP A 191 -16.82 20.16 -3.77
CA ASP A 191 -15.81 20.88 -2.98
C ASP A 191 -16.44 21.89 -2.00
N GLN A 192 -17.75 22.07 -2.04
CA GLN A 192 -18.47 23.01 -1.20
C GLN A 192 -18.95 22.35 0.09
N ALA A 193 -18.60 22.94 1.24
CA ALA A 193 -19.01 22.45 2.55
C ALA A 193 -20.55 22.37 2.72
N VAL A 194 -21.31 23.20 1.99
CA VAL A 194 -22.78 23.19 2.02
C VAL A 194 -23.37 21.87 1.52
N ASP A 195 -22.75 21.23 0.53
CA ASP A 195 -23.24 19.97 -0.02
C ASP A 195 -22.99 18.81 0.95
N TRP A 196 -21.89 18.87 1.71
CA TRP A 196 -21.61 17.94 2.80
C TRP A 196 -22.59 18.06 3.97
N ILE A 197 -23.05 19.28 4.28
CA ILE A 197 -24.13 19.50 5.26
C ILE A 197 -25.41 18.84 4.75
N LYS A 198 -25.77 19.07 3.48
CA LYS A 198 -26.96 18.49 2.86
C LYS A 198 -26.93 16.96 2.87
N ILE A 199 -25.79 16.34 2.52
CA ILE A 199 -25.61 14.87 2.62
C ILE A 199 -25.79 14.40 4.06
N SER A 200 -25.22 15.12 5.02
CA SER A 200 -25.33 14.78 6.44
C SER A 200 -26.80 14.84 6.90
N GLU A 201 -27.56 15.85 6.45
CA GLU A 201 -28.98 15.97 6.77
C GLU A 201 -29.83 14.87 6.13
N MET A 202 -29.51 14.46 4.90
CA MET A 202 -30.18 13.33 4.24
C MET A 202 -29.98 12.01 5.00
N LEU A 203 -28.79 11.80 5.58
CA LEU A 203 -28.43 10.56 6.28
C LEU A 203 -28.79 10.56 7.77
N LEU A 204 -28.73 11.73 8.42
CA LEU A 204 -28.78 11.86 9.89
C LEU A 204 -29.98 12.69 10.38
N GLY A 205 -30.75 13.31 9.48
CA GLY A 205 -31.85 14.20 9.80
C GLY A 205 -31.46 15.69 9.82
N PRO A 206 -32.45 16.60 9.83
CA PRO A 206 -32.21 18.04 9.71
C PRO A 206 -31.40 18.60 10.89
N VAL A 207 -30.56 19.61 10.62
CA VAL A 207 -29.85 20.31 11.69
C VAL A 207 -30.80 21.16 12.54
N PRO A 208 -30.47 21.44 13.81
CA PRO A 208 -31.26 22.35 14.64
C PRO A 208 -31.40 23.74 14.04
N GLU A 209 -32.54 24.39 14.33
CA GLU A 209 -32.81 25.76 13.87
C GLU A 209 -31.73 26.73 14.40
N GLY A 210 -31.15 27.54 13.51
CA GLY A 210 -30.06 28.47 13.82
C GLY A 210 -28.65 27.88 13.75
N PHE A 211 -28.47 26.62 13.32
CA PHE A 211 -27.15 26.04 13.09
C PHE A 211 -26.40 26.77 11.95
N GLN A 212 -25.15 27.18 12.23
CA GLN A 212 -24.28 27.80 11.23
C GLN A 212 -22.94 27.06 11.20
N PHE A 213 -22.63 26.44 10.06
CA PHE A 213 -21.34 25.79 9.85
C PHE A 213 -20.27 26.83 9.48
N VAL A 214 -19.20 26.90 10.27
CA VAL A 214 -18.03 27.73 9.99
C VAL A 214 -16.83 26.81 9.72
N PRO A 215 -16.34 26.72 8.47
CA PRO A 215 -15.19 25.89 8.15
C PRO A 215 -13.95 26.40 8.88
N LYS A 216 -13.35 25.56 9.73
CA LYS A 216 -12.21 25.93 10.58
C LYS A 216 -10.92 26.17 9.78
N HIS A 217 -10.77 25.54 8.61
CA HIS A 217 -9.62 25.68 7.71
C HIS A 217 -10.05 25.53 6.24
N LYS A 218 -9.40 26.25 5.31
CA LYS A 218 -9.45 25.92 3.88
C LYS A 218 -8.71 24.60 3.69
N ALA A 219 -9.43 23.49 3.58
CA ALA A 219 -8.86 22.20 3.20
C ALA A 219 -8.49 22.21 1.71
N ASN A 220 -7.42 22.93 1.35
CA ASN A 220 -6.85 22.83 0.03
C ASN A 220 -6.07 21.51 -0.06
N ALA A 221 -6.64 20.53 -0.75
CA ALA A 221 -5.95 19.30 -1.13
C ALA A 221 -4.92 19.51 -2.27
N TYR A 222 -4.67 20.78 -2.63
CA TYR A 222 -3.79 21.21 -3.70
C TYR A 222 -2.50 21.79 -3.12
N ALA A 223 -1.42 21.01 -3.20
CA ALA A 223 -0.03 21.44 -3.17
C ALA A 223 0.77 20.52 -4.10
#